data_AF-A0A8S1ZVI1-F1
#
_entry.id   AF-A0A8S1ZVI1-F1
#
_cell.length_a   1.000
_cell.length_b   1.000
_cell.length_c   1.000
_cell.angle_alpha   90.00
_cell.angle_beta   90.00
_cell.angle_gamma   90.00
#
_symmetry.space_group_name_H-M   'P 1'
#
loop_
_entity.id
_entity.type
_entity.pdbx_description
1 polymer ?
#
loop_
_entity_poly.entity_id
_entity_poly.type
_entity_poly.pdbx_seq_one_letter_code
_entity_poly.pdbx_strand_id
1 'polypeptide(L)'
;MAEKAVTIRTRKFMTNRLLSRKQFVIDVLHPGRANVSKAELKEKLARMYEVKDPNAIFVFKFRTHFGGGKSSGFGLIYDTVESAKKFEPKYRLIRNGLDTKIEKSRKQIKERKNRAKKIRGVKKTKAGDPKKK
;
A
#
# COMPACT_ATOMS: atom_id res chain seq x y z
N MET A 1 -26.61 -14.11 16.57
CA MET A 1 -25.37 -13.73 17.31
C MET A 1 -25.11 -12.26 17.03
N ALA A 2 -25.14 -11.39 18.05
CA ALA A 2 -24.89 -9.96 17.84
C ALA A 2 -23.49 -9.76 17.23
N GLU A 3 -23.38 -8.98 16.16
CA GLU A 3 -22.09 -8.55 15.62
C GLU A 3 -21.31 -7.86 16.75
N LYS A 4 -20.20 -8.48 17.18
CA LYS A 4 -19.35 -7.91 18.21
C LYS A 4 -18.75 -6.60 17.67
N ALA A 5 -19.11 -5.50 18.32
CA ALA A 5 -18.73 -4.15 17.90
C ALA A 5 -17.20 -4.00 17.82
N VAL A 6 -16.73 -3.42 16.72
CA VAL A 6 -15.31 -3.06 16.53
C VAL A 6 -15.18 -1.55 16.63
N THR A 7 -14.38 -1.12 17.60
CA THR A 7 -14.13 0.29 17.87
C THR A 7 -12.75 0.67 17.34
N ILE A 8 -12.71 1.73 16.53
CA ILE A 8 -11.46 2.29 16.01
C ILE A 8 -11.11 3.53 16.83
N ARG A 9 -9.87 3.60 17.30
CA ARG A 9 -9.29 4.78 17.95
C ARG A 9 -8.07 5.25 17.18
N THR A 10 -8.04 6.52 16.82
CA THR A 10 -6.88 7.14 16.17
C THR A 10 -6.07 7.92 17.19
N ARG A 11 -4.75 7.73 17.21
CA ARG A 11 -3.81 8.46 18.07
C ARG A 11 -2.72 9.10 17.24
N LYS A 12 -2.04 10.11 17.81
CA LYS A 12 -0.92 10.83 17.18
C LYS A 12 -1.27 11.28 15.75
N PHE A 13 -2.42 11.94 15.63
CA PHE A 13 -2.93 12.41 14.35
C PHE A 13 -2.18 13.68 13.93
N MET A 14 -1.74 13.70 12.68
CA MET A 14 -1.02 14.83 12.10
C MET A 14 -1.44 15.02 10.64
N THR A 15 -1.74 16.26 10.27
CA THR A 15 -1.97 16.64 8.87
C THR A 15 -0.63 17.08 8.27
N ASN A 16 -0.14 16.35 7.28
CA ASN A 16 1.11 16.65 6.58
C ASN A 16 0.82 17.22 5.20
N ARG A 17 0.92 18.54 5.06
CA ARG A 17 0.62 19.24 3.81
C ARG A 17 1.65 19.00 2.71
N LEU A 18 2.92 18.77 3.05
CA LEU A 18 3.99 18.49 2.09
C LEU A 18 3.70 17.22 1.27
N LEU A 19 3.02 16.25 1.89
CA LEU A 19 2.66 14.96 1.28
C LEU A 19 1.16 14.86 0.96
N SER A 20 0.40 15.94 1.16
CA SER A 20 -1.06 15.98 0.94
C SER A 20 -1.81 14.81 1.61
N ARG A 21 -1.46 14.52 2.87
CA ARG A 21 -2.04 13.40 3.61
C ARG A 21 -2.16 13.66 5.11
N LYS A 22 -3.13 13.00 5.72
CA LYS A 22 -3.26 12.83 7.17
C LYS A 22 -2.58 11.52 7.58
N GLN A 23 -1.81 11.54 8.65
CA GLN A 23 -1.09 10.38 9.16
C GLN A 23 -1.37 10.18 10.65
N PHE A 24 -1.61 8.93 11.04
CA PHE A 24 -1.98 8.59 12.41
C PHE A 24 -1.69 7.12 12.74
N VAL A 25 -1.68 6.83 14.03
CA VAL A 25 -1.68 5.46 14.55
C VAL A 25 -3.13 5.02 14.76
N ILE A 26 -3.45 3.81 14.32
CA ILE A 26 -4.77 3.20 14.50
C ILE A 26 -4.67 2.13 15.56
N ASP A 27 -5.49 2.22 16.60
CA ASP A 27 -5.79 1.11 17.49
C ASP A 27 -7.19 0.58 17.19
N VAL A 28 -7.27 -0.72 16.97
CA VAL A 28 -8.53 -1.42 16.70
C VAL A 28 -8.83 -2.30 17.92
N LEU A 29 -9.97 -2.05 18.55
CA LEU A 29 -10.50 -2.83 19.66
C LEU A 29 -11.56 -3.77 19.09
N HIS A 30 -11.36 -5.08 19.27
CA HIS A 30 -12.20 -6.14 18.74
C HIS A 30 -12.41 -7.27 19.77
N PRO A 31 -12.97 -6.96 20.96
CA PRO A 31 -13.10 -7.93 22.04
C PRO A 31 -13.93 -9.14 21.62
N GLY A 32 -13.38 -10.34 21.81
CA GLY A 32 -14.05 -11.60 21.48
C GLY A 32 -14.32 -11.81 19.98
N ARG A 33 -13.77 -10.98 19.10
CA ARG A 33 -13.80 -11.14 17.64
C ARG A 33 -12.38 -11.43 17.14
N ALA A 34 -12.27 -12.13 16.02
CA ALA A 34 -11.01 -12.31 15.32
C ALA A 34 -10.48 -10.98 14.75
N ASN A 35 -9.30 -11.04 14.12
CA ASN A 35 -8.69 -9.88 13.48
C ASN A 35 -9.63 -9.25 12.43
N VAL A 36 -9.75 -7.92 12.47
CA VAL A 36 -10.61 -7.15 11.58
C VAL A 36 -9.95 -7.02 10.19
N SER A 37 -10.74 -7.18 9.13
CA SER A 37 -10.25 -7.06 7.76
C SER A 37 -9.87 -5.61 7.45
N LYS A 38 -8.90 -5.41 6.55
CA LYS A 38 -8.50 -4.06 6.14
C LYS A 38 -9.57 -3.35 5.32
N ALA A 39 -10.42 -4.08 4.62
CA ALA A 39 -11.54 -3.52 3.87
C ALA A 39 -12.54 -2.85 4.84
N GLU A 40 -12.93 -3.57 5.90
CA GLU A 40 -13.84 -3.04 6.93
C GLU A 40 -13.23 -1.83 7.64
N LEU A 41 -11.92 -1.85 7.94
CA LEU A 41 -11.25 -0.70 8.55
C LEU A 41 -11.25 0.53 7.65
N LYS A 42 -11.06 0.35 6.33
CA LYS A 42 -11.12 1.47 5.38
C LYS A 42 -12.51 2.06 5.30
N GLU A 43 -13.55 1.23 5.23
CA GLU A 43 -14.94 1.70 5.18
C GLU A 43 -15.29 2.52 6.43
N LYS A 44 -14.91 2.02 7.62
CA LYS A 44 -15.13 2.75 8.88
C LYS A 44 -14.35 4.06 8.94
N LEU A 45 -13.10 4.07 8.49
CA LEU A 45 -12.29 5.30 8.41
C LEU A 45 -12.83 6.28 7.37
N ALA A 46 -13.33 5.80 6.23
CA ALA A 46 -13.93 6.64 5.20
C ALA A 46 -15.18 7.33 5.74
N ARG A 47 -16.03 6.62 6.48
CA ARG A 47 -17.19 7.21 7.17
C ARG A 47 -16.78 8.18 8.27
N MET A 48 -15.81 7.80 9.11
CA MET A 48 -15.36 8.61 10.26
C MET A 48 -14.74 9.95 9.86
N TYR A 49 -14.04 10.00 8.72
CA TYR A 49 -13.32 11.19 8.24
C TYR A 49 -13.89 11.76 6.94
N GLU A 50 -15.09 11.33 6.55
CA GLU A 50 -15.81 11.81 5.36
C GLU A 50 -14.96 11.79 4.07
N VAL A 51 -14.23 10.69 3.88
CA VAL A 51 -13.37 10.53 2.71
C VAL A 51 -14.21 10.00 1.55
N LYS A 52 -14.25 10.76 0.44
CA LYS A 52 -15.03 10.41 -0.75
C LYS A 52 -14.61 9.09 -1.40
N ASP A 53 -13.31 8.85 -1.51
CA ASP A 53 -12.76 7.63 -2.12
C ASP A 53 -12.00 6.77 -1.08
N PRO A 54 -12.51 5.57 -0.73
CA PRO A 54 -11.82 4.63 0.16
C PRO A 54 -10.45 4.18 -0.35
N ASN A 55 -10.16 4.29 -1.65
CA ASN A 55 -8.86 3.93 -2.23
C ASN A 55 -7.75 4.92 -1.85
N ALA A 56 -8.09 6.13 -1.41
CA ALA A 56 -7.14 7.09 -0.86
C ALA A 56 -6.69 6.75 0.59
N ILE A 57 -7.28 5.73 1.20
CA ILE A 57 -6.99 5.29 2.58
C ILE A 57 -6.06 4.07 2.57
N PHE A 58 -4.94 4.19 3.27
CA PHE A 58 -3.96 3.11 3.42
C PHE A 58 -3.79 2.71 4.88
N VAL A 59 -3.97 1.41 5.13
CA VAL A 59 -4.00 0.81 6.47
C VAL A 59 -2.98 -0.33 6.48
N PHE A 60 -1.88 -0.19 7.24
CA PHE A 60 -0.73 -1.10 7.15
C PHE A 60 -0.03 -1.38 8.49
N LYS A 61 0.86 -2.40 8.48
CA LYS A 61 1.70 -2.83 9.61
C LYS A 61 0.89 -3.07 10.89
N PHE A 62 -0.21 -3.82 10.76
CA PHE A 62 -1.00 -4.26 11.91
C PHE A 62 -0.25 -5.33 12.69
N ARG A 63 -0.18 -5.15 14.01
CA ARG A 63 0.28 -6.15 14.98
C ARG A 63 -0.80 -6.31 16.04
N THR A 64 -1.23 -7.55 16.25
CA THR A 64 -2.16 -7.89 17.33
C THR A 64 -1.38 -8.03 18.62
N HIS A 65 -1.91 -7.50 19.72
CA HIS A 65 -1.30 -7.64 21.04
C HIS A 65 -1.47 -9.08 21.53
N PHE A 66 -0.52 -9.52 22.38
CA PHE A 66 -0.65 -10.79 23.06
C PHE A 66 -1.92 -10.80 23.93
N GLY A 67 -2.66 -11.91 23.93
CA GLY A 67 -3.99 -12.00 24.53
C GLY A 67 -5.15 -11.55 23.63
N GLY A 68 -4.88 -10.97 22.45
CA GLY A 68 -5.93 -10.63 21.48
C GLY A 68 -6.77 -9.40 21.86
N GLY A 69 -7.92 -9.21 21.21
CA GLY A 69 -8.88 -8.12 21.50
C GLY A 69 -8.42 -6.71 21.13
N LYS A 70 -7.13 -6.50 20.85
CA LYS A 70 -6.56 -5.24 20.39
C LYS A 70 -5.48 -5.45 19.33
N SER A 71 -5.52 -4.66 18.27
CA SER A 71 -4.44 -4.56 17.29
C SER A 71 -4.04 -3.11 17.07
N SER A 72 -2.75 -2.86 16.87
CA SER A 72 -2.22 -1.54 16.55
C SER A 72 -1.63 -1.55 15.14
N GLY A 73 -1.85 -0.47 14.38
CA GLY A 73 -1.36 -0.29 13.02
C GLY A 73 -1.21 1.19 12.67
N PHE A 74 -0.90 1.46 11.39
CA PHE A 74 -0.76 2.81 10.88
C PHE A 74 -1.81 3.08 9.82
N GLY A 75 -2.30 4.33 9.82
CA GLY A 75 -3.27 4.86 8.88
C GLY A 75 -2.72 6.07 8.15
N LEU A 76 -2.96 6.11 6.84
CA LEU A 76 -2.74 7.28 6.00
C LEU A 76 -4.01 7.56 5.22
N ILE A 77 -4.45 8.82 5.19
CA ILE A 77 -5.56 9.29 4.36
C ILE A 77 -4.99 10.37 3.46
N TYR A 78 -4.97 10.13 2.16
CA TYR A 78 -4.55 11.11 1.17
C TYR A 78 -5.73 12.01 0.77
N ASP A 79 -5.44 13.24 0.37
CA ASP A 79 -6.45 14.15 -0.16
C ASP A 79 -6.95 13.67 -1.54
N THR A 80 -6.06 13.09 -2.36
CA THR A 80 -6.37 12.53 -3.70
C THR A 80 -5.66 11.21 -3.97
N VAL A 81 -6.23 10.36 -4.85
CA VAL A 81 -5.60 9.10 -5.27
C VAL A 81 -4.30 9.32 -6.05
N GLU A 82 -4.18 10.42 -6.77
CA GLU A 82 -2.97 10.78 -7.50
C GLU A 82 -1.79 11.05 -6.56
N SER A 83 -2.05 11.79 -5.47
CA SER A 83 -1.03 12.02 -4.44
C SER A 83 -0.62 10.70 -3.78
N ALA A 84 -1.57 9.78 -3.54
CA ALA A 84 -1.26 8.45 -3.04
C ALA A 84 -0.34 7.67 -3.99
N LYS A 85 -0.62 7.66 -5.30
CA LYS A 85 0.22 6.98 -6.30
C LYS A 85 1.64 7.57 -6.38
N LYS A 86 1.79 8.87 -6.14
CA LYS A 86 3.09 9.56 -6.15
C LYS A 86 3.95 9.23 -4.93
N PHE A 87 3.36 9.20 -3.74
CA PHE A 87 4.11 9.14 -2.48
C PHE A 87 4.13 7.75 -1.82
N GLU A 88 3.18 6.86 -2.11
CA GLU A 88 3.19 5.52 -1.54
C GLU A 88 4.26 4.62 -2.19
N PRO A 89 4.95 3.78 -1.39
CA PRO A 89 5.75 2.70 -1.93
C PRO A 89 4.92 1.74 -2.79
N LYS A 90 5.48 1.32 -3.94
CA LYS A 90 4.83 0.43 -4.92
C LYS A 90 4.16 -0.81 -4.33
N TYR A 91 4.78 -1.46 -3.35
CA TYR A 91 4.23 -2.68 -2.76
C TYR A 91 2.87 -2.45 -2.07
N ARG A 92 2.59 -1.23 -1.59
CA ARG A 92 1.29 -0.88 -1.01
C ARG A 92 0.25 -0.57 -2.07
N LEU A 93 0.65 0.12 -3.15
CA LEU A 93 -0.21 0.35 -4.31
C LEU A 93 -0.69 -0.96 -4.92
N ILE A 94 0.22 -1.93 -5.10
CA ILE A 94 -0.11 -3.28 -5.60
C ILE A 94 -1.09 -3.99 -4.66
N ARG A 95 -0.85 -3.96 -3.35
CA ARG A 95 -1.76 -4.56 -2.36
C ARG A 95 -3.12 -3.87 -2.29
N ASN A 96 -3.20 -2.62 -2.76
CA ASN A 96 -4.43 -1.84 -2.83
C ASN A 96 -5.16 -1.98 -4.17
N GLY A 97 -4.58 -2.69 -5.15
CA GLY A 97 -5.13 -2.81 -6.50
C GLY A 97 -4.91 -1.58 -7.40
N LEU A 98 -4.08 -0.60 -6.98
CA LEU A 98 -3.82 0.62 -7.73
C LEU A 98 -2.63 0.54 -8.70
N ASP A 99 -1.83 -0.53 -8.60
CA ASP A 99 -0.69 -0.81 -9.46
C ASP A 99 -0.57 -2.33 -9.68
N THR A 100 0.09 -2.73 -10.76
CA THR A 100 0.26 -4.15 -11.12
C THR A 100 1.64 -4.66 -10.71
N LYS A 101 1.68 -5.91 -10.22
CA LYS A 101 2.95 -6.54 -9.87
C LYS A 101 3.67 -6.98 -11.14
N ILE A 102 4.83 -6.39 -11.41
CA ILE A 102 5.69 -6.81 -12.50
C ILE A 102 6.68 -7.86 -11.97
N GLU A 103 6.57 -9.09 -12.46
CA GLU A 103 7.47 -10.17 -12.08
C GLU A 103 8.69 -10.19 -13.02
N LYS A 104 9.88 -9.94 -12.46
CA LYS A 104 11.14 -9.99 -13.21
C LYS A 104 12.22 -10.68 -12.37
N SER A 105 12.99 -11.56 -13.01
CA SER A 105 14.14 -12.20 -12.38
C SER A 105 15.35 -11.27 -12.34
N ARG A 106 15.90 -11.05 -11.14
CA ARG A 106 17.12 -10.23 -10.94
C ARG A 106 18.31 -10.80 -11.72
N LYS A 107 18.39 -12.13 -11.86
CA LYS A 107 19.45 -12.83 -12.60
C LYS A 107 19.36 -12.51 -14.10
N GLN A 108 18.19 -12.67 -14.70
CA GLN A 108 17.97 -12.39 -16.12
C GLN A 108 18.26 -10.92 -16.49
N ILE A 109 17.89 -9.97 -15.63
CA ILE A 109 18.19 -8.54 -15.85
C ILE A 109 19.71 -8.30 -15.84
N LYS A 110 20.42 -8.88 -14.86
CA LYS A 110 21.88 -8.72 -14.75
C LYS A 110 22.62 -9.37 -15.91
N GLU A 111 22.21 -10.57 -16.31
CA GLU A 111 22.80 -11.26 -17.45
C GLU A 111 22.57 -10.51 -18.76
N ARG A 112 21.34 -10.01 -19.00
CA ARG A 112 21.04 -9.17 -20.16
C ARG A 112 21.92 -7.92 -20.20
N LYS A 113 22.10 -7.24 -19.05
CA LYS A 113 22.99 -6.07 -18.94
C LYS A 113 24.44 -6.43 -19.30
N ASN A 114 24.95 -7.56 -18.82
CA ASN A 114 26.33 -7.99 -19.11
C ASN A 114 26.52 -8.39 -20.57
N ARG A 115 25.54 -9.06 -21.21
CA ARG A 115 25.57 -9.35 -22.65
C ARG A 115 25.57 -8.07 -23.49
N ALA A 116 24.73 -7.10 -23.14
CA ALA A 116 24.63 -5.81 -23.84
C ALA A 116 25.89 -4.94 -23.73
N LYS A 117 26.73 -5.13 -22.69
CA LYS A 117 28.02 -4.43 -22.56
C LYS A 117 29.08 -4.91 -23.55
N LYS A 118 28.97 -6.15 -24.08
CA LYS A 118 29.95 -6.73 -25.02
C LYS A 118 29.83 -6.21 -26.45
N ILE A 119 28.68 -5.62 -26.79
CA ILE A 119 28.33 -5.15 -28.14
C ILE A 119 28.33 -3.62 -28.18
N ARG A 120 28.74 -3.03 -29.32
CA ARG A 120 28.85 -1.57 -29.53
C ARG A 120 28.10 -1.10 -30.79
N GLY A 121 27.86 0.19 -30.90
CA GLY A 121 27.23 0.83 -32.06
C GLY A 121 25.83 0.28 -32.38
N VAL A 122 25.48 0.23 -33.66
CA VAL A 122 24.18 -0.24 -34.18
C VAL A 122 23.83 -1.66 -33.71
N LYS A 123 24.82 -2.51 -33.47
CA LYS A 123 24.60 -3.88 -32.98
C LYS A 123 24.05 -3.90 -31.54
N LYS A 124 24.35 -2.90 -30.72
CA LYS A 124 23.86 -2.79 -29.33
C LYS A 124 22.40 -2.35 -29.28
N THR A 125 22.01 -1.37 -30.08
CA THR A 125 20.62 -0.89 -30.19
C THR A 125 19.72 -2.00 -30.75
N LYS A 126 20.13 -2.66 -31.85
CA LYS A 126 19.38 -3.79 -32.43
C LYS A 126 19.18 -5.00 -31.51
N ALA A 127 20.06 -5.20 -30.52
CA ALA A 127 19.94 -6.29 -29.55
C ALA A 127 19.00 -5.96 -28.38
N GLY A 128 18.67 -4.68 -28.18
CA GLY A 128 17.73 -4.22 -27.16
C GLY A 128 16.27 -4.25 -27.63
N ASP A 129 16.04 -4.04 -28.92
CA ASP A 129 14.71 -4.12 -29.52
C ASP A 129 14.26 -5.59 -29.67
N PRO A 130 13.02 -5.92 -29.29
CA PRO A 130 12.46 -7.21 -29.64
C PRO A 130 12.45 -7.34 -31.18
N LYS A 131 12.92 -8.47 -31.72
CA LYS A 131 12.74 -8.77 -33.15
C LYS A 131 11.24 -8.65 -33.45
N LYS A 132 10.85 -7.63 -34.21
CA LYS A 132 9.51 -7.56 -34.81
C LYS A 132 9.36 -8.84 -35.64
N LYS A 133 8.37 -9.65 -35.29
CA LYS A 133 7.85 -10.69 -36.17
C LYS A 133 7.14 -10.00 -37.34
#